data_AF-A0A7J4SZI6-F1
#
_entry.id   AF-A0A7J4SZI6-F1
#
_cell.length_a   1.000
_cell.length_b   1.000
_cell.length_c   1.000
_cell.angle_alpha   90.00
_cell.angle_beta   90.00
_cell.angle_gamma   90.00
#
_symmetry.space_group_name_H-M   'P 1'
#
loop_
_entity.id
_entity.type
_entity.pdbx_description
1 polymer ?
#
loop_
_entity_poly.entity_id
_entity_poly.type
_entity_poly.pdbx_seq_one_letter_code
_entity_poly.pdbx_strand_id
1 'polypeptide(L)'
;DTWIDVDCPDSQLKECIAYGSGLRLMPILLNTIDHSNSDTGEMVQYPSLNGDFISTSPGYASSSLIHVAPLATVRYDALENIAKVQISSEQMLEWDSVIAGRQIAYVWETGFNDGYIMTTSGNIISFEPKLIEIDNTMLTTIILVAVSVSVPGVILGLIYMNSPFLQKKYLNFRRNSRRKKSQKNS
;
A
#
# COMPACT_ATOMS: atom_id res chain seq x y z
N ASP A 1 -12.25 -4.09 -32.35
CA ASP A 1 -12.20 -3.95 -30.89
C ASP A 1 -13.53 -3.39 -30.37
N THR A 2 -13.89 -3.72 -29.14
CA THR A 2 -15.09 -3.19 -28.47
C THR A 2 -14.66 -2.27 -27.34
N TRP A 3 -14.81 -0.97 -27.55
CA TRP A 3 -14.55 0.06 -26.55
C TRP A 3 -15.77 0.23 -25.64
N ILE A 4 -15.52 0.42 -24.37
CA ILE A 4 -16.52 0.48 -23.30
C ILE A 4 -16.65 1.91 -22.80
N ASP A 5 -15.52 2.55 -22.50
CA ASP A 5 -15.49 3.87 -21.88
C ASP A 5 -14.21 4.63 -22.23
N VAL A 6 -14.21 5.95 -22.00
CA VAL A 6 -13.03 6.82 -22.12
C VAL A 6 -12.99 7.75 -20.91
N ASP A 7 -11.83 7.84 -20.26
CA ASP A 7 -11.61 8.80 -19.18
C ASP A 7 -10.38 9.66 -19.45
N CYS A 8 -10.42 10.92 -19.03
CA CYS A 8 -9.35 11.90 -19.14
C CYS A 8 -9.01 12.38 -17.72
N PRO A 9 -8.32 11.55 -16.92
CA PRO A 9 -8.26 11.75 -15.47
C PRO A 9 -7.45 12.99 -15.07
N ASP A 10 -6.47 13.41 -15.87
CA ASP A 10 -5.70 14.62 -15.65
C ASP A 10 -5.89 15.63 -16.78
N SER A 11 -6.48 16.80 -16.46
CA SER A 11 -6.64 17.89 -17.42
C SER A 11 -5.33 18.54 -17.89
N GLN A 12 -4.23 18.35 -17.16
CA GLN A 12 -2.90 18.82 -17.53
C GLN A 12 -2.19 17.86 -18.48
N LEU A 13 -2.55 16.57 -18.43
CA LEU A 13 -2.12 15.61 -19.42
C LEU A 13 -2.96 15.82 -20.68
N LYS A 14 -2.29 15.91 -21.82
CA LYS A 14 -2.95 15.91 -23.13
C LYS A 14 -3.23 14.48 -23.57
N GLU A 15 -3.77 13.69 -22.67
CA GLU A 15 -3.93 12.26 -22.83
C GLU A 15 -5.22 11.82 -22.14
N CYS A 16 -6.00 11.02 -22.86
CA CYS A 16 -7.13 10.28 -22.32
C CYS A 16 -6.88 8.79 -22.52
N ILE A 17 -7.64 7.95 -21.84
CA ILE A 17 -7.48 6.51 -21.90
C ILE A 17 -8.79 5.90 -22.34
N ALA A 18 -8.75 5.12 -23.41
CA ALA A 18 -9.85 4.28 -23.83
C ALA A 18 -9.76 2.92 -23.13
N TYR A 19 -10.88 2.45 -22.61
CA TYR A 19 -11.03 1.16 -21.93
C TYR A 19 -11.88 0.25 -22.81
N GLY A 20 -11.40 -0.96 -23.06
CA GLY A 20 -12.04 -1.93 -23.95
C GLY A 20 -12.16 -3.31 -23.34
N SER A 21 -13.10 -4.09 -23.88
CA SER A 21 -13.33 -5.47 -23.45
C SER A 21 -12.09 -6.33 -23.67
N GLY A 22 -11.95 -7.34 -22.81
CA GLY A 22 -10.76 -8.18 -22.72
C GLY A 22 -9.62 -7.48 -22.00
N LEU A 23 -9.94 -6.58 -21.06
CA LEU A 23 -8.96 -5.92 -20.17
C LEU A 23 -7.93 -5.08 -20.95
N ARG A 24 -8.40 -4.36 -21.97
CA ARG A 24 -7.56 -3.57 -22.88
C ARG A 24 -7.66 -2.08 -22.58
N LEU A 25 -6.53 -1.39 -22.64
CA LEU A 25 -6.45 0.05 -22.55
C LEU A 25 -5.67 0.57 -23.76
N MET A 26 -6.04 1.75 -24.22
CA MET A 26 -5.30 2.43 -25.27
C MET A 26 -5.27 3.93 -24.97
N PRO A 27 -4.07 4.54 -24.90
CA PRO A 27 -3.97 5.97 -24.70
C PRO A 27 -4.40 6.70 -25.98
N ILE A 28 -5.12 7.79 -25.79
CA ILE A 28 -5.53 8.75 -26.82
C ILE A 28 -4.71 10.01 -26.56
N LEU A 29 -3.73 10.24 -27.43
CA LEU A 29 -2.84 11.39 -27.39
C LEU A 29 -3.57 12.58 -28.04
N LEU A 30 -3.91 13.58 -27.24
CA LEU A 30 -4.65 14.74 -27.70
C LEU A 30 -3.72 15.87 -28.14
N ASN A 31 -3.98 16.43 -29.30
CA ASN A 31 -3.40 17.71 -29.68
C ASN A 31 -4.43 18.83 -29.44
N THR A 32 -4.24 19.57 -28.36
CA THR A 32 -5.15 20.65 -27.95
C THR A 32 -5.11 21.90 -28.85
N ILE A 33 -4.16 21.96 -29.79
CA ILE A 33 -4.01 23.09 -30.74
C ILE A 33 -4.66 22.72 -32.07
N ASP A 34 -4.37 21.52 -32.58
CA ASP A 34 -4.90 21.00 -33.84
C ASP A 34 -5.31 19.54 -33.67
N HIS A 35 -6.60 19.32 -33.48
CA HIS A 35 -7.20 18.00 -33.25
C HIS A 35 -6.89 16.97 -34.35
N SER A 36 -6.59 17.42 -35.58
CA SER A 36 -6.24 16.51 -36.69
C SER A 36 -4.90 15.79 -36.49
N ASN A 37 -4.06 16.31 -35.59
CA ASN A 37 -2.80 15.70 -35.17
C ASN A 37 -2.93 14.91 -33.85
N SER A 38 -4.15 14.63 -33.38
CA SER A 38 -4.35 13.69 -32.28
C SER A 38 -4.21 12.26 -32.80
N ASP A 39 -3.71 11.36 -31.95
CA ASP A 39 -3.44 9.98 -32.34
C ASP A 39 -3.73 9.02 -31.18
N THR A 40 -3.69 7.72 -31.45
CA THR A 40 -3.79 6.67 -30.44
C THR A 40 -2.43 6.03 -30.24
N GLY A 41 -2.03 5.79 -28.98
CA GLY A 41 -0.80 5.07 -28.69
C GLY A 41 -0.99 3.55 -28.72
N GLU A 42 -0.01 2.84 -28.17
CA GLU A 42 -0.03 1.37 -28.14
C GLU A 42 -1.08 0.82 -27.17
N MET A 43 -1.81 -0.19 -27.63
CA MET A 43 -2.76 -0.92 -26.79
C MET A 43 -2.00 -1.78 -25.77
N VAL A 44 -2.40 -1.66 -24.50
CA VAL A 44 -1.93 -2.49 -23.40
C VAL A 44 -3.06 -3.40 -22.94
N GLN A 45 -2.74 -4.63 -22.54
CA GLN A 45 -3.69 -5.57 -21.99
C GLN A 45 -3.23 -6.02 -20.60
N TYR A 46 -4.17 -6.15 -19.65
CA TYR A 46 -3.89 -6.63 -18.29
C TYR A 46 -4.54 -7.99 -18.03
N PRO A 47 -4.03 -9.09 -18.61
CA PRO A 47 -4.66 -10.42 -18.54
C PRO A 47 -4.65 -11.04 -17.13
N SER A 48 -3.90 -10.46 -16.18
CA SER A 48 -3.85 -10.91 -14.80
C SER A 48 -5.01 -10.41 -13.93
N LEU A 49 -5.80 -9.45 -14.42
CA LEU A 49 -7.01 -9.00 -13.73
C LEU A 49 -8.12 -10.04 -13.90
N ASN A 50 -8.88 -10.26 -12.83
CA ASN A 50 -10.03 -11.16 -12.85
C ASN A 50 -11.29 -10.37 -13.25
N GLY A 51 -12.04 -10.87 -14.24
CA GLY A 51 -13.24 -10.21 -14.78
C GLY A 51 -13.01 -9.48 -16.10
N ASP A 52 -13.92 -8.58 -16.45
CA ASP A 52 -13.77 -7.65 -17.59
C ASP A 52 -14.25 -6.26 -17.21
N PHE A 53 -13.78 -5.24 -17.94
CA PHE A 53 -14.20 -3.86 -17.72
C PHE A 53 -15.67 -3.67 -18.10
N ILE A 54 -16.35 -2.75 -17.41
CA ILE A 54 -17.75 -2.43 -17.69
C ILE A 54 -18.04 -0.93 -17.78
N SER A 55 -17.23 -0.08 -17.15
CA SER A 55 -17.28 1.39 -17.21
C SER A 55 -16.08 1.95 -16.42
N THR A 56 -15.90 3.26 -16.41
CA THR A 56 -14.96 3.95 -15.54
C THR A 56 -15.61 5.13 -14.81
N SER A 57 -14.95 5.62 -13.78
CA SER A 57 -15.25 6.90 -13.17
C SER A 57 -13.96 7.62 -12.76
N PRO A 58 -13.97 8.95 -12.63
CA PRO A 58 -12.82 9.69 -12.11
C PRO A 58 -12.48 9.23 -10.69
N GLY A 59 -11.19 8.98 -10.46
CA GLY A 59 -10.62 8.66 -9.15
C GLY A 59 -9.97 9.88 -8.49
N TYR A 60 -9.52 9.69 -7.26
CA TYR A 60 -8.75 10.68 -6.52
C TYR A 60 -7.42 11.03 -7.20
N ALA A 61 -7.02 12.30 -7.14
CA ALA A 61 -5.72 12.81 -7.60
C ALA A 61 -5.34 12.41 -9.04
N SER A 62 -6.19 12.74 -10.02
CA SER A 62 -5.91 12.52 -11.44
C SER A 62 -5.71 11.05 -11.83
N SER A 63 -6.43 10.15 -11.18
CA SER A 63 -6.48 8.73 -11.56
C SER A 63 -7.87 8.36 -12.05
N SER A 64 -8.00 7.18 -12.65
CA SER A 64 -9.28 6.61 -13.07
C SER A 64 -9.61 5.39 -12.22
N LEU A 65 -10.88 5.19 -11.89
CA LEU A 65 -11.40 3.97 -11.30
C LEU A 65 -12.13 3.17 -12.36
N ILE A 66 -11.53 2.06 -12.77
CA ILE A 66 -12.12 1.12 -13.71
C ILE A 66 -13.06 0.21 -12.94
N HIS A 67 -14.30 0.12 -13.41
CA HIS A 67 -15.31 -0.77 -12.87
C HIS A 67 -15.18 -2.12 -13.58
N VAL A 68 -15.13 -3.19 -12.80
CA VAL A 68 -14.94 -4.55 -13.29
C VAL A 68 -16.14 -5.41 -12.88
N ALA A 69 -16.51 -6.35 -13.73
CA ALA A 69 -17.48 -7.41 -13.43
C ALA A 69 -16.80 -8.80 -13.43
N PRO A 70 -16.98 -9.65 -12.40
CA PRO A 70 -17.75 -9.44 -11.15
C PRO A 70 -17.23 -8.26 -10.30
N LEU A 71 -18.03 -7.78 -9.35
CA LEU A 71 -17.83 -6.48 -8.68
C LEU A 71 -16.40 -6.34 -8.15
N ALA A 72 -15.63 -5.49 -8.82
CA ALA A 72 -14.28 -5.11 -8.44
C ALA A 72 -13.96 -3.72 -8.99
N THR A 73 -12.97 -3.07 -8.40
CA THR A 73 -12.45 -1.79 -8.88
C THR A 73 -10.94 -1.86 -9.08
N VAL A 74 -10.47 -1.28 -10.18
CA VAL A 74 -9.06 -1.19 -10.52
C VAL A 74 -8.72 0.28 -10.70
N ARG A 75 -7.72 0.78 -9.98
CA ARG A 75 -7.22 2.13 -10.19
C ARG A 75 -6.23 2.12 -11.34
N TYR A 76 -6.41 3.01 -12.29
CA TYR A 76 -5.42 3.32 -13.31
C TYR A 76 -4.78 4.67 -13.01
N ASP A 77 -3.45 4.66 -12.88
CA ASP A 77 -2.64 5.86 -12.74
C ASP A 77 -2.06 6.24 -14.10
N ALA A 78 -2.49 7.38 -14.64
CA ALA A 78 -2.06 7.86 -15.95
C ALA A 78 -0.60 8.36 -15.96
N LEU A 79 -0.07 8.81 -14.83
CA LEU A 79 1.31 9.28 -14.72
C LEU A 79 2.29 8.11 -14.71
N GLU A 80 1.97 7.05 -13.96
CA GLU A 80 2.80 5.84 -13.90
C GLU A 80 2.51 4.87 -15.06
N ASN A 81 1.36 5.01 -15.74
CA ASN A 81 0.82 4.05 -16.70
C ASN A 81 0.67 2.64 -16.11
N ILE A 82 0.10 2.57 -14.89
CA ILE A 82 -0.07 1.31 -14.16
C ILE A 82 -1.52 1.17 -13.68
N ALA A 83 -2.10 0.00 -13.94
CA ALA A 83 -3.36 -0.44 -13.35
C ALA A 83 -3.08 -1.29 -12.09
N LYS A 84 -3.69 -0.93 -10.95
CA LYS A 84 -3.56 -1.62 -9.66
C LYS A 84 -4.96 -1.97 -9.15
N VAL A 85 -5.18 -3.21 -8.72
CA VAL A 85 -6.44 -3.62 -8.09
C VAL A 85 -6.63 -2.78 -6.83
N GLN A 86 -7.78 -2.11 -6.73
CA GLN A 86 -8.15 -1.33 -5.56
C GLN A 86 -9.01 -2.18 -4.62
N ILE A 87 -10.10 -2.74 -5.15
CA ILE A 87 -10.98 -3.67 -4.45
C ILE A 87 -11.12 -4.90 -5.35
N SER A 88 -10.67 -6.06 -4.87
CA SER A 88 -10.76 -7.31 -5.63
C SER A 88 -12.14 -7.95 -5.51
N SER A 89 -12.52 -8.75 -6.51
CA SER A 89 -13.80 -9.46 -6.52
C SER A 89 -13.89 -10.48 -5.38
N GLU A 90 -12.75 -11.05 -4.98
CA GLU A 90 -12.62 -11.99 -3.88
C GLU A 90 -12.84 -11.30 -2.53
N GLN A 91 -12.29 -10.08 -2.34
CA GLN A 91 -12.55 -9.28 -1.14
C GLN A 91 -14.03 -8.91 -1.01
N MET A 92 -14.67 -8.56 -2.13
CA MET A 92 -16.11 -8.28 -2.13
C MET A 92 -16.93 -9.52 -1.79
N LEU A 93 -16.55 -10.68 -2.32
CA LEU A 93 -17.21 -11.96 -2.03
C LEU A 93 -17.10 -12.33 -0.56
N GLU A 94 -15.93 -12.10 0.05
CA GLU A 94 -15.69 -12.34 1.48
C GLU A 94 -16.49 -11.38 2.37
N TRP A 95 -16.62 -10.12 1.95
CA TRP A 95 -17.38 -9.11 2.68
C TRP A 95 -18.90 -9.32 2.60
N ASP A 96 -19.45 -9.44 1.38
CA ASP A 96 -20.87 -9.72 1.14
C ASP A 96 -21.07 -10.39 -0.24
N SER A 97 -21.37 -11.69 -0.21
CA SER A 97 -21.59 -12.48 -1.43
C SER A 97 -22.75 -12.02 -2.32
N VAL A 98 -23.78 -11.37 -1.76
CA VAL A 98 -24.91 -10.85 -2.53
C VAL A 98 -24.50 -9.58 -3.25
N ILE A 99 -23.76 -8.70 -2.59
CA ILE A 99 -23.25 -7.47 -3.20
C ILE A 99 -22.17 -7.77 -4.24
N ALA A 100 -21.29 -8.74 -4.00
CA ALA A 100 -20.22 -9.13 -4.93
C ALA A 100 -20.73 -9.53 -6.33
N GLY A 101 -21.97 -10.05 -6.42
CA GLY A 101 -22.62 -10.40 -7.69
C GLY A 101 -23.32 -9.23 -8.40
N ARG A 102 -23.31 -8.03 -7.83
CA ARG A 102 -23.99 -6.85 -8.40
C ARG A 102 -23.07 -6.07 -9.32
N GLN A 103 -23.65 -5.44 -10.33
CA GLN A 103 -22.90 -4.56 -11.22
C GLN A 103 -22.73 -3.18 -10.57
N ILE A 104 -21.55 -2.60 -10.75
CA ILE A 104 -21.26 -1.21 -10.39
C ILE A 104 -22.00 -0.29 -11.36
N ALA A 105 -22.72 0.69 -10.83
CA ALA A 105 -23.28 1.79 -11.60
C ALA A 105 -22.36 3.02 -11.59
N TYR A 106 -21.75 3.32 -10.45
CA TYR A 106 -20.81 4.42 -10.31
C TYR A 106 -19.93 4.26 -9.07
N VAL A 107 -18.73 4.85 -9.09
CA VAL A 107 -17.82 4.91 -7.95
C VAL A 107 -17.31 6.34 -7.83
N TRP A 108 -17.28 6.87 -6.61
CA TRP A 108 -16.65 8.16 -6.34
C TRP A 108 -15.83 8.10 -5.06
N GLU A 109 -14.77 8.89 -5.05
CA GLU A 109 -13.85 8.98 -3.92
C GLU A 109 -14.00 10.31 -3.19
N THR A 110 -13.97 10.23 -1.85
CA THR A 110 -13.82 11.38 -0.95
C THR A 110 -12.37 11.59 -0.53
N GLY A 111 -11.53 10.56 -0.67
CA GLY A 111 -10.09 10.57 -0.45
C GLY A 111 -9.40 9.42 -1.18
N PHE A 112 -8.08 9.30 -1.05
CA PHE A 112 -7.36 8.18 -1.68
C PHE A 112 -7.79 6.84 -1.08
N ASN A 113 -8.42 5.98 -1.90
CA ASN A 113 -9.01 4.71 -1.47
C ASN A 113 -10.10 4.83 -0.40
N ASP A 114 -10.77 5.98 -0.36
CA ASP A 114 -11.89 6.26 0.54
C ASP A 114 -13.05 6.83 -0.27
N GLY A 115 -14.25 6.29 -0.09
CA GLY A 115 -15.41 6.73 -0.85
C GLY A 115 -16.56 5.75 -0.86
N TYR A 116 -17.30 5.75 -1.98
CA TYR A 116 -18.53 4.97 -2.11
C TYR A 116 -18.68 4.33 -3.49
N ILE A 117 -19.29 3.15 -3.50
CA ILE A 117 -19.74 2.42 -4.69
C ILE A 117 -21.26 2.44 -4.71
N MET A 118 -21.83 2.85 -5.83
CA MET A 118 -23.25 2.66 -6.12
C MET A 118 -23.44 1.48 -7.06
N THR A 119 -24.30 0.53 -6.70
CA THR A 119 -24.67 -0.60 -7.58
C THR A 119 -25.84 -0.21 -8.48
N THR A 120 -26.03 -0.94 -9.58
CA THR A 120 -27.19 -0.77 -10.48
C THR A 120 -28.53 -1.08 -9.83
N SER A 121 -28.53 -1.76 -8.67
CA SER A 121 -29.72 -2.03 -7.87
C SER A 121 -29.97 -1.00 -6.76
N GLY A 122 -29.17 0.08 -6.71
CA GLY A 122 -29.37 1.22 -5.81
C GLY A 122 -28.75 1.06 -4.42
N ASN A 123 -27.82 0.13 -4.22
CA ASN A 123 -27.05 0.09 -2.97
C ASN A 123 -25.95 1.13 -3.00
N ILE A 124 -25.69 1.74 -1.85
CA ILE A 124 -24.54 2.60 -1.62
C ILE A 124 -23.66 1.91 -0.59
N ILE A 125 -22.42 1.62 -0.96
CA ILE A 125 -21.46 0.87 -0.16
C ILE A 125 -20.28 1.80 0.09
N SER A 126 -19.96 2.09 1.36
CA SER A 126 -18.74 2.81 1.70
C SER A 126 -17.54 1.88 1.63
N PHE A 127 -16.41 2.37 1.14
CA PHE A 127 -15.12 1.71 1.25
C PHE A 127 -14.11 2.68 1.85
N GLU A 128 -13.19 2.13 2.62
CA GLU A 128 -12.13 2.88 3.29
C GLU A 128 -10.81 2.11 3.15
N PRO A 129 -9.65 2.80 3.19
CA PRO A 129 -8.37 2.14 3.05
C PRO A 129 -8.16 1.20 4.24
N LYS A 130 -7.65 -0.01 3.96
CA LYS A 130 -7.27 -0.93 5.04
C LYS A 130 -6.18 -0.27 5.89
N LEU A 131 -6.54 0.14 7.09
CA LEU A 131 -5.57 0.55 8.08
C LEU A 131 -4.73 -0.68 8.41
N ILE A 132 -3.43 -0.59 8.20
CA ILE A 132 -2.51 -1.61 8.68
C ILE A 132 -2.55 -1.47 10.19
N GLU A 133 -3.29 -2.36 10.86
CA GLU A 133 -3.07 -2.64 12.27
C GLU A 133 -1.65 -3.19 12.34
N ILE A 134 -0.69 -2.30 12.62
CA ILE A 134 0.65 -2.72 12.94
C ILE A 134 0.48 -3.53 14.21
N ASP A 135 0.56 -4.85 14.06
CA ASP A 135 0.48 -5.79 15.14
C ASP A 135 1.73 -5.56 16.01
N ASN A 136 1.62 -4.56 16.88
CA ASN A 136 2.73 -3.96 17.61
C ASN A 136 3.33 -4.93 18.62
N THR A 137 2.79 -6.14 18.75
CA THR A 137 3.20 -7.19 19.68
C THR A 137 4.69 -7.52 19.54
N MET A 138 5.25 -7.65 18.34
CA MET A 138 6.67 -7.94 18.17
C MET A 138 7.58 -6.74 18.48
N LEU A 139 7.21 -5.55 18.00
CA LEU A 139 7.97 -4.31 18.26
C LEU A 139 7.96 -3.96 19.75
N THR A 140 6.78 -4.01 20.39
CA THR A 140 6.59 -3.74 21.81
C THR A 140 7.33 -4.74 22.69
N THR A 141 7.36 -6.02 22.31
CA THR A 141 8.14 -7.05 23.03
C THR A 141 9.63 -6.75 22.97
N ILE A 142 10.17 -6.39 21.80
CA ILE A 142 11.60 -6.03 21.65
C ILE A 142 11.94 -4.79 22.49
N ILE A 143 11.08 -3.77 22.48
CA ILE A 143 11.27 -2.55 23.29
C ILE A 143 11.22 -2.88 24.79
N LEU A 144 10.27 -3.70 25.23
CA LEU A 144 10.16 -4.12 26.63
C LEU A 144 11.39 -4.91 27.09
N VAL A 145 11.91 -5.81 26.26
CA VAL A 145 13.16 -6.54 26.54
C VAL A 145 14.32 -5.57 26.65
N ALA A 146 14.48 -4.65 25.70
CA ALA A 146 15.55 -3.65 25.74
C ALA A 146 15.49 -2.79 27.02
N VAL A 147 14.32 -2.23 27.34
CA VAL A 147 14.11 -1.41 28.54
C VAL A 147 14.38 -2.21 29.82
N SER A 148 13.92 -3.47 29.90
CA SER A 148 14.12 -4.33 31.07
C SER A 148 15.59 -4.65 31.34
N VAL A 149 16.44 -4.67 30.32
CA VAL A 149 17.88 -4.89 30.47
C VAL A 149 18.61 -3.56 30.75
N SER A 150 18.23 -2.49 30.04
CA SER A 150 18.87 -1.19 30.14
C SER A 150 18.69 -0.53 31.51
N VAL A 151 17.47 -0.53 32.06
CA VAL A 151 17.16 0.20 33.30
C VAL A 151 17.94 -0.36 34.51
N PRO A 152 17.93 -1.68 34.79
CA PRO A 152 18.77 -2.24 35.85
C PRO A 152 20.26 -2.07 35.56
N GLY A 153 20.69 -2.16 34.29
CA GLY A 153 22.08 -1.97 33.88
C GLY A 153 22.62 -0.58 34.24
N VAL A 154 21.82 0.47 34.01
CA VAL A 154 22.19 1.85 34.38
C VAL A 154 22.25 2.02 35.89
N ILE A 155 21.28 1.46 36.64
CA ILE A 155 21.27 1.52 38.11
C ILE A 155 22.53 0.84 38.68
N LEU A 156 22.86 -0.37 38.21
CA LEU A 156 24.08 -1.07 38.61
C LEU A 156 25.35 -0.34 38.21
N GLY A 157 25.36 0.28 37.02
CA GLY A 157 26.46 1.11 36.53
C GLY A 157 26.71 2.31 37.44
N LEU A 158 25.65 3.02 37.85
CA LEU A 158 25.74 4.15 38.77
C LEU A 158 26.23 3.73 40.15
N ILE A 159 25.73 2.61 40.70
CA ILE A 159 26.20 2.06 41.99
C ILE A 159 27.70 1.71 41.92
N TYR A 160 28.15 1.11 40.83
CA TYR A 160 29.55 0.78 40.61
C TYR A 160 30.42 2.04 40.48
N MET A 161 29.97 3.06 39.75
CA MET A 161 30.69 4.32 39.56
C MET A 161 30.82 5.13 40.86
N ASN A 162 29.83 5.04 41.75
CA ASN A 162 29.84 5.75 43.03
C ASN A 162 30.49 4.94 44.18
N SER A 163 30.82 3.66 43.97
CA SER A 163 31.43 2.81 45.01
C SER A 163 32.94 2.58 44.79
N PRO A 164 33.82 3.30 45.52
CA PRO A 164 35.27 3.08 45.44
C PRO A 164 35.68 1.67 45.91
N PHE A 165 34.86 1.02 46.75
CA PHE A 165 35.07 -0.36 47.18
C PHE A 165 34.88 -1.36 46.04
N LEU A 166 33.78 -1.24 45.28
CA LEU A 166 33.49 -2.15 44.16
C LEU A 166 34.51 -1.99 43.02
N GLN A 167 34.95 -0.76 42.75
CA GLN A 167 36.01 -0.49 41.78
C GLN A 167 37.35 -1.12 42.18
N LYS A 168 37.76 -0.98 43.45
CA LYS A 168 38.99 -1.62 43.96
C LYS A 168 38.90 -3.15 43.92
N LYS A 169 37.76 -3.73 44.28
CA LYS A 169 37.52 -5.18 44.22
C LYS A 169 37.59 -5.71 42.79
N TYR A 170 36.96 -5.04 41.83
CA TYR A 170 37.02 -5.39 40.41
C TYR A 170 38.44 -5.30 39.85
N LEU A 171 39.17 -4.22 40.14
CA LEU A 171 40.56 -4.04 39.71
C LEU A 171 41.49 -5.12 40.29
N ASN A 172 41.33 -5.46 41.57
CA ASN A 172 42.10 -6.53 42.22
C ASN A 172 41.79 -7.90 41.62
N PHE A 173 40.52 -8.19 41.36
CA PHE A 173 40.10 -9.43 40.69
C PHE A 173 40.70 -9.53 39.28
N ARG A 174 40.62 -8.46 38.47
CA ARG A 174 41.19 -8.41 37.11
C ARG A 174 42.72 -8.56 37.12
N ARG A 175 43.41 -7.93 38.07
CA ARG A 175 44.87 -8.08 38.25
C ARG A 175 45.26 -9.51 38.62
N ASN A 176 44.51 -10.15 39.52
CA ASN A 176 44.75 -11.55 39.93
C ASN A 176 44.52 -12.54 38.78
N SER A 177 43.48 -12.33 37.97
CA SER A 177 43.22 -13.15 36.77
C SER A 177 44.31 -12.99 35.70
N ARG A 178 44.87 -11.78 35.53
CA ARG A 178 46.02 -11.55 34.63
C ARG A 178 47.31 -12.19 35.14
N ARG A 179 47.59 -12.10 36.44
CA ARG A 179 48.74 -12.78 37.08
C ARG A 179 48.68 -14.30 36.90
N LYS A 180 47.51 -14.91 37.12
CA LYS A 180 47.29 -16.36 36.89
C LYS A 180 47.51 -16.77 35.43
N LYS A 181 47.16 -15.91 34.47
CA LYS A 181 47.38 -16.18 33.04
C LYS A 181 48.85 -16.03 32.64
N SER A 182 49.58 -15.10 33.25
CA SER A 182 51.03 -14.91 33.05
C SER A 182 51.89 -16.03 33.65
N GLN A 183 51.52 -16.57 34.82
CA GLN A 183 52.19 -17.73 35.43
C GLN A 183 51.94 -19.06 34.71
N LYS A 184 50.88 -19.15 33.89
CA LYS A 184 50.57 -20.36 33.10
C LYS A 184 51.31 -20.41 31.76
N ASN A 185 51.92 -19.29 31.36
CA ASN A 185 52.61 -19.10 30.07
C ASN A 185 54.15 -18.92 30.22
N SER A 186 54.69 -19.18 31.42
CA SER A 186 56.13 -19.20 31.72
C SER A 186 56.49 -20.57 32.27
#